data_AF-A0A5B7UBX8-F1
#
_entry.id   AF-A0A5B7UBX8-F1
#
_cell.length_a   1.000
_cell.length_b   1.000
_cell.length_c   1.000
_cell.angle_alpha   90.00
_cell.angle_beta   90.00
_cell.angle_gamma   90.00
#
_symmetry.space_group_name_H-M   'P 1'
#
loop_
_entity.id
_entity.type
_entity.pdbx_description
1 polymer ?
#
loop_
_entity_poly.entity_id
_entity_poly.type
_entity_poly.pdbx_seq_one_letter_code
_entity_poly.pdbx_strand_id
1 'polypeptide(L)'
;MFTTHSIHHTKTSQGSKITDLTPVLEQNFESKINKARLKLISMMILALCKIKTVNYQSLANVFDSSASTESSLRRIQRFMADFDLPMMLISKFIFIILPCKNDLILVLDRTNFDRNDNLGMVL
;
A
#
# COMPACT_ATOMS: atom_id res chain seq x y z
N MET A 1 -15.12 7.13 41.58
CA MET A 1 -14.31 8.30 41.15
C MET A 1 -13.35 7.80 40.09
N PHE A 2 -13.58 8.12 38.82
CA PHE A 2 -12.67 7.75 37.73
C PHE A 2 -11.91 9.00 37.30
N THR A 3 -10.61 9.00 37.51
CA THR A 3 -9.71 10.11 37.15
C THR A 3 -9.54 10.13 35.64
N THR A 4 -10.12 11.11 34.97
CA THR A 4 -9.93 11.38 33.54
C THR A 4 -8.45 11.67 33.29
N HIS A 5 -7.73 10.71 32.73
CA HIS A 5 -6.40 10.95 32.20
C HIS A 5 -6.56 11.68 30.86
N SER A 6 -6.01 12.89 30.81
CA SER A 6 -6.02 13.77 29.65
C SER A 6 -5.49 13.03 28.43
N ILE A 7 -6.34 12.85 27.43
CA ILE A 7 -5.93 12.39 26.11
C ILE A 7 -5.03 13.48 25.56
N HIS A 8 -3.72 13.21 25.52
CA HIS A 8 -2.80 14.00 24.72
C HIS A 8 -3.26 13.90 23.26
N HIS A 9 -4.00 14.90 22.80
CA HIS A 9 -4.21 15.15 21.39
C HIS A 9 -2.83 15.39 20.78
N THR A 10 -2.25 14.38 20.16
CA THR A 10 -1.13 14.58 19.25
C THR A 10 -1.67 15.44 18.11
N LYS A 11 -1.35 16.74 18.15
CA LYS A 11 -1.55 17.63 17.02
C LYS A 11 -0.76 17.05 15.84
N THR A 12 -1.43 16.33 14.94
CA THR A 12 -0.87 15.98 13.64
C THR A 12 -0.95 17.22 12.76
N SER A 13 -0.10 18.20 13.07
CA SER A 13 0.19 19.33 12.20
C SER A 13 1.68 19.33 11.89
N GLN A 14 2.04 18.55 10.87
CA GLN A 14 3.09 18.91 9.94
C GLN A 14 2.85 18.12 8.65
N GLY A 15 2.47 18.85 7.61
CA GLY A 15 2.22 18.35 6.25
C GLY A 15 3.52 17.92 5.55
N SER A 16 4.18 16.90 6.09
CA SER A 16 5.15 16.11 5.34
C SER A 16 4.35 15.28 4.34
N LYS A 17 4.32 15.70 3.06
CA LYS A 17 3.88 14.81 2.00
C LYS A 17 4.86 13.64 2.01
N ILE A 18 4.40 12.44 2.36
CA ILE A 18 5.21 11.24 2.17
C ILE A 18 5.39 11.08 0.67
N THR A 19 6.55 11.47 0.16
CA THR A 19 6.89 11.39 -1.27
C THR A 19 7.58 10.08 -1.62
N ASP A 20 8.11 9.35 -0.63
CA ASP A 20 8.72 8.04 -0.83
C ASP A 20 8.48 7.12 0.38
N LEU A 21 7.92 5.94 0.12
CA LEU A 21 7.67 4.88 1.11
C LEU A 21 8.76 3.78 1.05
N THR A 22 9.67 3.84 0.09
CA THR A 22 10.68 2.79 -0.16
C THR A 22 11.53 2.49 1.08
N PRO A 23 12.07 3.48 1.82
CA PRO A 23 12.90 3.20 3.00
C PRO A 23 12.13 2.45 4.10
N VAL A 24 10.87 2.83 4.33
CA VAL A 24 10.00 2.17 5.32
C VAL A 24 9.73 0.72 4.91
N LEU A 25 9.48 0.47 3.62
CA LEU A 25 9.30 -0.88 3.11
C LEU A 25 10.60 -1.69 3.21
N GLU A 26 11.75 -1.15 2.79
CA GLU A 26 13.04 -1.87 2.89
C GLU A 26 13.38 -2.25 4.33
N GLN A 27 13.13 -1.36 5.30
CA GLN A 27 13.36 -1.65 6.71
C GLN A 27 12.48 -2.79 7.24
N ASN A 28 11.22 -2.88 6.80
CA ASN A 28 10.25 -3.86 7.32
C ASN A 28 10.25 -5.19 6.56
N PHE A 29 10.61 -5.17 5.27
CA PHE A 29 10.66 -6.35 4.41
C PHE A 29 12.07 -6.92 4.24
N GLU A 30 13.12 -6.21 4.70
CA GLU A 30 14.52 -6.64 4.68
C GLU A 30 14.92 -7.23 3.30
N SER A 31 15.59 -8.39 3.29
CA SER A 31 15.93 -9.17 2.09
C SER A 31 14.81 -10.10 1.62
N LYS A 32 13.64 -10.08 2.24
CA LYS A 32 12.54 -11.02 1.95
C LYS A 32 11.79 -10.67 0.66
N ILE A 33 11.85 -9.41 0.23
CA ILE A 33 11.31 -8.95 -1.06
C ILE A 33 12.40 -8.17 -1.80
N ASN A 34 12.55 -8.44 -3.10
CA ASN A 34 13.51 -7.72 -3.94
C ASN A 34 13.27 -6.20 -3.91
N LYS A 35 14.34 -5.40 -3.83
CA LYS A 35 14.27 -3.93 -3.76
C LYS A 35 13.49 -3.28 -4.91
N ALA A 36 13.62 -3.78 -6.13
CA ALA A 36 12.87 -3.25 -7.26
C ALA A 36 11.36 -3.50 -7.11
N ARG A 37 10.95 -4.59 -6.46
CA ARG A 37 9.54 -4.85 -6.14
C ARG A 37 9.05 -3.93 -5.01
N LEU A 38 9.86 -3.72 -3.97
CA LEU A 38 9.54 -2.77 -2.89
C LEU A 38 9.37 -1.34 -3.42
N LYS A 39 10.25 -0.90 -4.33
CA LYS A 39 10.12 0.41 -4.99
C LYS A 39 8.83 0.51 -5.82
N LEU A 40 8.43 -0.57 -6.49
CA LEU A 40 7.16 -0.60 -7.21
C LEU A 40 5.96 -0.53 -6.26
N ILE A 41 5.97 -1.27 -5.15
CA ILE A 41 4.93 -1.23 -4.13
C ILE A 41 4.79 0.18 -3.54
N SER A 42 5.92 0.86 -3.25
CA SER A 42 5.95 2.26 -2.81
C SER A 42 5.22 3.17 -3.80
N MET A 43 5.62 3.13 -5.08
CA MET A 43 4.98 3.94 -6.13
C MET A 43 3.50 3.62 -6.30
N MET A 44 3.11 2.34 -6.23
CA MET A 44 1.72 1.89 -6.33
C MET A 44 0.87 2.46 -5.18
N ILE A 45 1.33 2.35 -3.93
CA ILE A 45 0.59 2.86 -2.75
C ILE A 45 0.41 4.38 -2.88
N LEU A 46 1.47 5.11 -3.22
CA LEU A 46 1.43 6.57 -3.37
C LEU A 46 0.51 6.98 -4.53
N ALA A 47 0.56 6.29 -5.66
CA ALA A 47 -0.32 6.53 -6.81
C ALA A 47 -1.78 6.28 -6.44
N LEU A 48 -2.09 5.16 -5.79
CA LEU A 48 -3.45 4.82 -5.33
C LEU A 48 -4.01 5.90 -4.39
N CYS A 49 -3.19 6.37 -3.44
CA CYS A 49 -3.56 7.48 -2.55
C CYS A 49 -3.81 8.79 -3.31
N LYS A 50 -3.08 9.04 -4.40
CA LYS A 50 -3.17 10.28 -5.20
C LYS A 50 -4.39 10.31 -6.11
N ILE A 51 -4.65 9.25 -6.88
CA ILE A 51 -5.67 9.25 -7.95
C ILE A 51 -6.90 8.40 -7.65
N LYS A 52 -6.90 7.58 -6.59
CA LYS A 52 -8.06 6.80 -6.12
C LYS A 52 -8.70 5.90 -7.19
N THR A 53 -7.91 5.42 -8.15
CA THR A 53 -8.34 4.45 -9.17
C THR A 53 -7.34 3.30 -9.26
N VAL A 54 -7.82 2.13 -9.64
CA VAL A 54 -7.03 0.90 -9.82
C VAL A 54 -6.58 0.67 -11.26
N ASN A 55 -6.99 1.53 -12.20
CA ASN A 55 -6.62 1.41 -13.61
C ASN A 55 -5.09 1.55 -13.81
N TYR A 56 -4.45 0.54 -14.40
CA TYR A 56 -2.99 0.49 -14.51
C TYR A 56 -2.39 1.61 -15.34
N GLN A 57 -3.04 2.03 -16.42
CA GLN A 57 -2.58 3.16 -17.24
C GLN A 57 -2.59 4.47 -16.44
N SER A 58 -3.67 4.68 -15.68
CA SER A 58 -3.82 5.85 -14.80
C SER A 58 -2.76 5.86 -13.70
N LEU A 59 -2.48 4.68 -13.10
CA LEU A 59 -1.42 4.52 -12.11
C LEU A 59 -0.03 4.79 -12.70
N ALA A 60 0.29 4.18 -13.84
CA ALA A 60 1.58 4.35 -14.53
C ALA A 60 1.86 5.81 -14.89
N ASN A 61 0.83 6.57 -15.28
CA ASN A 61 0.94 7.99 -15.63
C ASN A 61 1.34 8.89 -14.45
N VAL A 62 1.09 8.47 -13.21
CA VAL A 62 1.38 9.30 -12.02
C VAL A 62 2.56 8.79 -11.21
N PHE A 63 3.26 7.76 -11.68
CA PHE A 63 4.49 7.28 -11.04
C PHE A 63 5.58 8.34 -11.12
N ASP A 64 6.21 8.60 -9.97
CA ASP A 64 7.38 9.46 -9.88
C ASP A 64 8.63 8.67 -10.30
N SER A 65 8.83 8.55 -11.61
CA SER A 65 9.96 7.81 -12.20
C SER A 65 10.41 8.44 -13.51
N SER A 66 11.70 8.27 -13.85
CA SER A 66 12.25 8.68 -15.14
C SER A 66 11.90 7.72 -16.30
N ALA A 67 11.19 6.62 -16.02
CA ALA A 67 10.76 5.67 -17.04
C ALA A 67 9.54 6.20 -17.80
N SER A 68 9.39 5.78 -19.06
CA SER A 68 8.17 6.08 -19.82
C SER A 68 6.93 5.44 -19.17
N THR A 69 5.76 6.05 -19.33
CA THR A 69 4.48 5.49 -18.88
C THR A 69 4.30 4.05 -19.35
N GLU A 70 4.61 3.77 -20.62
CA GLU A 70 4.51 2.44 -21.22
C GLU A 70 5.40 1.41 -20.50
N SER A 71 6.62 1.79 -20.11
CA SER A 71 7.51 0.92 -19.36
C SER A 71 6.98 0.66 -17.95
N SER A 72 6.40 1.68 -17.32
CA SER A 72 5.75 1.57 -16.00
C SER A 72 4.49 0.69 -16.06
N LEU A 73 3.67 0.82 -17.10
CA LEU A 73 2.51 -0.03 -17.34
C LEU A 73 2.92 -1.51 -17.41
N ARG A 74 3.90 -1.84 -18.26
CA ARG A 74 4.41 -3.21 -18.40
C ARG A 74 4.97 -3.75 -17.08
N ARG A 75 5.60 -2.89 -16.28
CA ARG A 75 6.11 -3.26 -14.96
C ARG A 75 4.98 -3.57 -13.98
N ILE A 76 3.89 -2.82 -13.99
CA ILE A 76 2.69 -3.12 -13.18
C ILE A 76 2.09 -4.46 -13.62
N GLN A 77 1.89 -4.65 -14.92
CA GLN A 77 1.31 -5.88 -15.48
C GLN A 77 2.14 -7.12 -15.10
N ARG A 78 3.46 -7.09 -15.29
CA ARG A 78 4.35 -8.18 -14.88
C ARG A 78 4.34 -8.43 -13.38
N PHE A 79 4.32 -7.37 -12.57
CA PHE A 79 4.23 -7.52 -11.13
C PHE A 79 2.94 -8.23 -10.72
N MET A 80 1.80 -7.84 -11.29
CA MET A 80 0.50 -8.43 -10.96
C MET A 80 0.34 -9.86 -11.50
N ALA A 81 1.00 -10.18 -12.62
CA ALA A 81 0.96 -11.52 -13.23
C ALA A 81 1.91 -12.52 -12.54
N ASP A 82 3.13 -12.08 -12.21
CA ASP A 82 4.22 -13.00 -11.87
C ASP A 82 4.64 -12.98 -10.40
N PHE A 83 4.21 -11.99 -9.61
CA PHE A 83 4.63 -11.85 -8.23
C PHE A 83 3.53 -12.23 -7.24
N ASP A 84 3.75 -13.35 -6.55
CA ASP A 84 2.95 -13.74 -5.41
C ASP A 84 3.34 -12.89 -4.18
N LEU A 85 2.42 -12.02 -3.76
CA LEU A 85 2.64 -11.09 -2.67
C LEU A 85 2.53 -11.86 -1.33
N PRO A 86 3.61 -11.96 -0.53
CA PRO A 86 3.60 -12.80 0.67
C PRO A 86 2.70 -12.20 1.77
N MET A 87 1.44 -12.64 1.82
CA MET A 87 0.39 -12.10 2.70
C MET A 87 0.76 -12.12 4.19
N MET A 88 1.55 -13.10 4.64
CA MET A 88 2.08 -13.14 6.00
C MET A 88 2.96 -11.93 6.31
N LEU A 89 3.83 -11.52 5.37
CA LEU A 89 4.69 -10.34 5.56
C LEU A 89 3.87 -9.05 5.50
N ILE A 90 2.91 -8.96 4.56
CA ILE A 90 2.00 -7.82 4.46
C ILE A 90 1.21 -7.64 5.75
N SER A 91 0.67 -8.72 6.31
CA SER A 91 -0.09 -8.67 7.57
C SER A 91 0.77 -8.16 8.72
N LYS A 92 1.99 -8.68 8.87
CA LYS A 92 2.95 -8.19 9.89
C LYS A 92 3.26 -6.71 9.70
N PHE A 93 3.50 -6.28 8.46
CA PHE A 93 3.74 -4.88 8.14
C PHE A 93 2.56 -3.98 8.53
N ILE A 94 1.33 -4.37 8.19
CA ILE A 94 0.10 -3.64 8.58
C ILE A 94 0.03 -3.50 10.10
N PHE A 95 0.29 -4.57 10.86
CA PHE A 95 0.31 -4.51 12.32
C PHE A 95 1.41 -3.57 12.86
N ILE A 96 2.59 -3.54 12.22
CA ILE A 96 3.68 -2.65 12.63
C ILE A 96 3.28 -1.18 12.47
N ILE A 97 2.62 -0.81 11.37
CA ILE A 97 2.21 0.57 11.09
C ILE A 97 1.01 1.06 11.91
N LEU A 98 0.31 0.17 12.66
CA LEU A 98 -0.78 0.60 13.53
C LEU A 98 -0.27 1.59 14.61
N PRO A 99 -0.91 2.76 14.76
CA PRO A 99 -0.47 3.79 15.71
C PRO A 99 -0.63 3.36 17.17
N CYS A 100 -1.60 2.50 17.46
CA CYS A 100 -1.93 1.99 18.79
C CYS A 100 -2.03 0.47 18.72
N LYS A 101 -1.42 -0.25 19.67
CA LYS A 101 -1.36 -1.72 19.69
C LYS A 101 -1.93 -2.36 20.95
N ASN A 102 -2.32 -1.55 21.94
CA ASN A 102 -3.04 -1.98 23.13
C ASN A 102 -4.56 -1.95 22.89
N ASP A 103 -5.29 -2.73 23.69
CA ASP A 103 -6.76 -2.73 23.76
C ASP A 103 -7.46 -2.91 22.41
N LEU A 104 -6.85 -3.71 21.52
CA LEU A 104 -7.36 -3.95 20.18
C LEU A 104 -8.64 -4.80 20.23
N ILE A 105 -9.67 -4.36 19.50
CA ILE A 105 -10.89 -5.13 19.27
C ILE A 105 -10.77 -5.83 17.92
N LEU A 106 -10.85 -7.15 17.92
CA LEU A 106 -10.91 -7.92 16.69
C LEU A 106 -12.33 -7.88 16.12
N VAL A 107 -12.49 -7.21 14.98
CA VAL A 107 -13.71 -7.21 14.19
C VAL A 107 -13.47 -8.08 12.95
N LEU A 108 -14.26 -9.14 12.79
CA LEU A 108 -14.20 -10.04 11.64
C LEU A 108 -15.49 -9.90 10.85
N ASP A 109 -15.36 -9.58 9.57
CA ASP A 109 -16.44 -9.60 8.59
C ASP A 109 -16.02 -10.44 7.39
N ARG A 110 -16.95 -11.19 6.80
CA ARG A 110 -16.67 -11.99 5.60
C ARG A 110 -17.04 -11.18 4.37
N THR A 111 -16.03 -10.73 3.63
CA THR A 111 -16.23 -10.12 2.31
C THR A 111 -16.14 -11.20 1.23
N ASN A 112 -17.18 -11.30 0.40
CA ASN A 112 -17.13 -12.06 -0.85
C ASN A 112 -16.83 -11.11 -2.00
N PHE A 113 -15.90 -11.49 -2.88
CA PHE A 113 -15.57 -10.72 -4.08
C PHE A 113 -16.15 -11.43 -5.30
N ASP A 114 -17.32 -10.98 -5.74
CA ASP A 114 -17.93 -11.49 -6.97
C ASP A 114 -17.18 -10.92 -8.17
N ARG A 115 -16.48 -11.80 -8.90
CA ARG A 115 -15.88 -11.45 -10.19
C ARG A 115 -16.94 -11.64 -11.27
N ASN A 116 -17.41 -10.55 -11.88
CA ASN A 116 -18.26 -10.64 -13.05
C ASN A 116 -17.37 -10.81 -14.30
N ASP A 117 -17.22 -12.05 -14.75
CA ASP A 117 -16.36 -12.41 -15.89
C ASP A 117 -16.93 -11.95 -17.26
N ASN A 118 -18.10 -11.31 -17.30
CA ASN A 118 -18.76 -10.87 -18.53
C ASN A 118 -18.30 -9.50 -19.06
N LEU A 119 -17.43 -8.78 -18.37
CA LEU A 119 -16.70 -7.66 -18.98
C LEU A 119 -15.37 -8.19 -19.49
N GLY A 120 -15.24 -8.30 -20.81
CA GLY A 120 -13.99 -8.66 -21.47
C GLY A 120 -12.83 -7.86 -20.89
N MET A 121 -11.88 -8.59 -20.31
CA MET A 121 -10.51 -8.21 -19.96
C MET A 121 -10.21 -6.71 -20.04
N VAL A 122 -10.44 -5.99 -18.94
CA VAL A 122 -9.74 -4.73 -18.67
C VAL A 122 -8.69 -5.01 -17.59
N LEU A 123 -7.56 -5.55 -18.03
CA LEU A 123 -6.26 -5.44 -17.36
C LEU A 123 -5.39 -4.45 -18.13
#